data_AF-A0A963FWC5-F1
#
_entry.id   AF-A0A963FWC5-F1
#
_cell.length_a   1.000
_cell.length_b   1.000
_cell.length_c   1.000
_cell.angle_alpha   90.00
_cell.angle_beta   90.00
_cell.angle_gamma   90.00
#
_symmetry.space_group_name_H-M   'P 1'
#
loop_
_entity.id
_entity.type
_entity.pdbx_description
1 polymer ?
#
loop_
_entity_poly.entity_id
_entity_poly.type
_entity_poly.pdbx_seq_one_letter_code
_entity_poly.pdbx_strand_id
1 'polypeptide(L)'
;MNPADHPSSDSAVTRPSTGPTRRETAVEIDEEHRIQARLIRALAALLGEHGDTAELLVALVQYSRQHFDGEERAMARYAYPGAAQHCAEHRRLCCELDHLLALDRSSDAFAASVTRLVSALRSHVDHTDARLLGFLRGVAGGAPLQTVID
;
A
#
# COMPACT_ATOMS: atom_id res chain seq x y z
N MET A 1 -62.62 -16.43 -9.20
CA MET A 1 -62.26 -15.00 -9.27
C MET A 1 -60.96 -14.81 -8.51
N ASN A 2 -60.02 -14.10 -9.12
CA ASN A 2 -58.56 -14.13 -8.89
C ASN A 2 -58.12 -13.14 -7.77
N PRO A 3 -56.80 -12.94 -7.47
CA PRO A 3 -56.21 -13.04 -6.13
C PRO A 3 -55.39 -11.76 -5.74
N ALA A 4 -54.69 -11.78 -4.61
CA ALA A 4 -53.48 -10.98 -4.29
C ALA A 4 -53.10 -11.39 -2.84
N ASP A 5 -51.99 -12.07 -2.52
CA ASP A 5 -50.60 -11.81 -2.85
C ASP A 5 -50.16 -10.40 -2.42
N HIS A 6 -49.56 -10.28 -1.23
CA HIS A 6 -48.14 -9.91 -1.15
C HIS A 6 -47.54 -9.95 0.27
N PRO A 7 -46.23 -10.29 0.35
CA PRO A 7 -45.49 -10.47 1.59
C PRO A 7 -45.11 -9.12 2.22
N SER A 8 -45.22 -9.02 3.55
CA SER A 8 -44.53 -7.97 4.30
C SER A 8 -43.03 -8.23 4.23
N SER A 9 -42.40 -7.64 3.22
CA SER A 9 -40.96 -7.55 3.09
C SER A 9 -40.42 -6.72 4.26
N ASP A 10 -39.75 -7.40 5.19
CA ASP A 10 -38.93 -6.79 6.23
C ASP A 10 -37.79 -6.04 5.52
N SER A 11 -38.05 -4.76 5.25
CA SER A 11 -37.07 -3.86 4.66
C SER A 11 -35.99 -3.64 5.70
N ALA A 12 -34.95 -4.47 5.65
CA ALA A 12 -33.71 -4.25 6.34
C ALA A 12 -33.21 -2.85 5.97
N VAL A 13 -33.46 -1.89 6.86
CA VAL A 13 -32.91 -0.54 6.81
C VAL A 13 -31.40 -0.72 6.87
N THR A 14 -30.77 -0.74 5.70
CA THR A 14 -29.32 -0.74 5.58
C THR A 14 -28.91 0.67 5.98
N ARG A 15 -28.52 0.85 7.25
CA ARG A 15 -27.89 2.10 7.69
C ARG A 15 -26.68 2.35 6.77
N PRO A 16 -26.54 3.53 6.17
CA PRO A 16 -25.35 3.83 5.39
C PRO A 16 -24.12 3.68 6.31
N SER A 17 -23.15 2.88 5.86
CA SER A 17 -21.80 2.86 6.44
C SER A 17 -21.26 4.29 6.39
N THR A 18 -20.93 4.88 7.54
CA THR A 18 -20.47 6.28 7.65
C THR A 18 -19.02 6.49 7.18
N GLY A 19 -18.47 5.59 6.38
CA GLY A 19 -17.15 5.79 5.77
C GLY A 19 -17.03 5.07 4.43
N PRO A 20 -15.87 5.20 3.76
CA PRO A 20 -15.70 4.78 2.38
C PRO A 20 -16.04 3.31 2.17
N THR A 21 -16.48 3.00 0.96
CA THR A 21 -16.67 1.63 0.50
C THR A 21 -15.33 0.97 0.22
N ARG A 22 -15.28 -0.37 0.17
CA ARG A 22 -14.04 -1.09 -0.19
C ARG A 22 -13.46 -0.64 -1.54
N ARG A 23 -14.32 -0.34 -2.51
CA ARG A 23 -13.88 0.09 -3.85
C ARG A 23 -13.28 1.49 -3.83
N GLU A 24 -13.86 2.43 -3.09
CA GLU A 24 -13.30 3.77 -2.92
C GLU A 24 -11.94 3.71 -2.21
N THR A 25 -11.83 2.95 -1.12
CA THR A 25 -10.55 2.72 -0.44
C THR A 25 -9.50 2.08 -1.36
N ALA A 26 -9.90 1.16 -2.25
CA ALA A 26 -8.99 0.60 -3.24
C ALA A 26 -8.49 1.62 -4.27
N VAL A 27 -9.27 2.66 -4.57
CA VAL A 27 -8.84 3.73 -5.48
C VAL A 27 -7.85 4.64 -4.76
N GLU A 28 -8.15 5.03 -3.52
CA GLU A 28 -7.26 5.85 -2.68
C GLU A 28 -5.88 5.19 -2.51
N ILE A 29 -5.84 3.91 -2.11
CA ILE A 29 -4.59 3.14 -1.94
C ILE A 29 -3.79 3.06 -3.25
N ASP A 30 -4.46 2.83 -4.39
CA ASP A 30 -3.82 2.73 -5.70
C ASP A 30 -3.22 4.08 -6.16
N GLU A 31 -3.81 5.21 -5.76
CA GLU A 31 -3.22 6.54 -5.93
C GLU A 31 -1.99 6.74 -5.04
N GLU A 32 -2.05 6.27 -3.80
CA GLU A 32 -0.91 6.33 -2.87
C GLU A 32 0.30 5.53 -3.39
N HIS A 33 0.07 4.32 -3.92
CA HIS A 33 1.14 3.50 -4.53
C HIS A 33 1.82 4.22 -5.70
N ARG A 34 1.08 4.99 -6.52
CA ARG A 34 1.69 5.77 -7.61
C ARG A 34 2.65 6.82 -7.09
N ILE A 35 2.34 7.46 -5.97
CA ILE A 35 3.21 8.45 -5.33
C ILE A 35 4.43 7.76 -4.73
N GLN A 36 4.23 6.66 -3.98
CA GLN A 36 5.35 5.90 -3.42
C GLN A 36 6.31 5.39 -4.50
N ALA A 37 5.78 4.88 -5.62
CA ALA A 37 6.57 4.43 -6.75
C ALA A 37 7.37 5.57 -7.41
N ARG A 38 6.84 6.80 -7.45
CA ARG A 38 7.59 7.98 -7.92
C ARG A 38 8.75 8.32 -6.98
N LEU A 39 8.54 8.29 -5.66
CA LEU A 39 9.59 8.53 -4.67
C LEU A 39 10.71 7.48 -4.78
N ILE A 40 10.33 6.21 -4.92
CA ILE A 40 11.28 5.09 -5.09
C ILE A 40 12.12 5.27 -6.36
N ARG A 41 11.50 5.64 -7.49
CA ARG A 41 12.23 5.89 -8.75
C ARG A 41 13.18 7.08 -8.62
N ALA A 42 12.73 8.17 -8.01
CA ALA A 42 13.56 9.36 -7.82
C ALA A 42 14.78 9.05 -6.92
N LEU A 43 14.59 8.30 -5.84
CA LEU A 43 15.68 7.88 -4.95
C LEU A 43 16.69 6.97 -5.69
N ALA A 44 16.20 6.02 -6.50
CA ALA A 44 17.05 5.12 -7.28
C ALA A 44 17.87 5.88 -8.34
N ALA A 45 17.29 6.89 -8.99
CA ALA A 45 17.99 7.71 -9.98
C ALA A 45 19.14 8.51 -9.35
N LEU A 46 18.89 9.19 -8.22
CA LEU A 46 19.93 9.96 -7.52
C LEU A 46 21.10 9.10 -7.03
N LEU A 47 20.84 7.85 -6.66
CA LEU A 47 21.92 6.93 -6.26
C LEU A 47 22.89 6.65 -7.42
N GLY A 48 22.39 6.57 -8.67
CA GLY A 48 23.21 6.38 -9.86
C GLY A 48 23.99 7.64 -10.28
N GLU A 49 23.49 8.83 -9.91
CA GLU A 49 24.10 10.12 -10.25
C GLU A 49 25.00 10.69 -9.14
N HIS A 50 25.15 9.99 -8.01
CA HIS A 50 25.83 10.49 -6.79
C HIS A 50 25.23 11.80 -6.25
N GLY A 51 23.91 11.98 -6.40
CA GLY A 51 23.17 13.16 -5.92
C GLY A 51 22.83 13.10 -4.42
N ASP A 52 22.38 14.23 -3.86
CA ASP A 52 21.92 14.29 -2.47
C ASP A 52 20.56 13.59 -2.30
N THR A 53 20.56 12.48 -1.59
CA THR A 53 19.37 11.64 -1.35
C THR A 53 18.62 11.99 -0.06
N ALA A 54 19.10 12.95 0.73
CA ALA A 54 18.62 13.16 2.09
C ALA A 54 17.13 13.51 2.16
N GLU A 55 16.69 14.50 1.39
CA GLU A 55 15.29 14.95 1.38
C GLU A 55 14.35 13.86 0.83
N LEU A 56 14.73 13.20 -0.26
CA LEU A 56 13.94 12.12 -0.84
C LEU A 56 13.82 10.92 0.10
N LEU A 57 14.88 10.57 0.82
CA LEU A 57 14.83 9.48 1.79
C LEU A 57 13.88 9.83 2.95
N VAL A 58 13.94 11.05 3.49
CA VAL A 58 13.01 11.49 4.53
C VAL A 58 11.57 11.47 4.04
N ALA A 59 11.33 11.97 2.83
CA ALA A 59 10.01 11.94 2.20
C ALA A 59 9.50 10.51 2.01
N LEU A 60 10.34 9.59 1.54
CA LEU A 60 9.99 8.18 1.36
C LEU A 60 9.65 7.50 2.70
N VAL A 61 10.40 7.77 3.77
CA VAL A 61 10.13 7.24 5.11
C VAL A 61 8.78 7.71 5.63
N GLN A 62 8.54 9.03 5.58
CA GLN A 62 7.28 9.61 6.05
C GLN A 62 6.10 9.09 5.25
N TYR A 63 6.23 9.07 3.93
CA TYR A 63 5.17 8.61 3.04
C TYR A 63 4.85 7.12 3.24
N SER A 64 5.88 6.28 3.35
CA SER A 64 5.68 4.83 3.54
C SER A 64 4.95 4.54 4.85
N ARG A 65 5.30 5.21 5.95
CA ARG A 65 4.60 5.05 7.24
C ARG A 65 3.14 5.47 7.16
N GLN A 66 2.85 6.63 6.57
CA GLN A 66 1.47 7.10 6.40
C GLN A 66 0.65 6.13 5.55
N HIS A 67 1.24 5.65 4.45
CA HIS A 67 0.62 4.70 3.54
C HIS A 67 0.31 3.37 4.26
N PHE A 68 1.29 2.78 4.94
CA PHE A 68 1.10 1.54 5.70
C PHE A 68 0.02 1.69 6.77
N ASP A 69 0.00 2.80 7.50
CA ASP A 69 -1.06 3.07 8.48
C ASP A 69 -2.45 3.14 7.82
N GLY A 70 -2.55 3.68 6.61
CA GLY A 70 -3.77 3.70 5.79
C GLY A 70 -4.25 2.31 5.43
N GLU A 71 -3.36 1.48 4.90
CA GLU A 71 -3.64 0.10 4.56
C GLU A 71 -4.03 -0.74 5.78
N GLU A 72 -3.33 -0.58 6.91
CA GLU A 72 -3.63 -1.30 8.15
C GLU A 72 -5.03 -0.98 8.68
N ARG A 73 -5.45 0.30 8.61
CA ARG A 73 -6.82 0.70 8.93
C ARG A 73 -7.83 0.05 7.98
N ALA A 74 -7.53 0.00 6.68
CA ALA A 74 -8.40 -0.65 5.69
C ALA A 74 -8.50 -2.17 5.93
N MET A 75 -7.36 -2.83 6.20
CA MET A 75 -7.28 -4.25 6.51
C MET A 75 -8.12 -4.60 7.75
N ALA A 76 -8.00 -3.80 8.82
CA ALA A 76 -8.80 -3.97 10.03
C ALA A 76 -10.30 -3.74 9.76
N ARG A 77 -10.65 -2.66 9.05
CA ARG A 77 -12.03 -2.28 8.75
C ARG A 77 -12.78 -3.33 7.96
N TYR A 78 -12.13 -3.95 6.99
CA TYR A 78 -12.76 -4.89 6.07
C TYR A 78 -12.43 -6.35 6.37
N ALA A 79 -11.75 -6.62 7.49
CA ALA A 79 -11.34 -7.96 7.91
C ALA A 79 -10.54 -8.70 6.83
N TYR A 80 -9.49 -8.05 6.30
CA TYR A 80 -8.62 -8.66 5.31
C TYR A 80 -7.91 -9.90 5.90
N PRO A 81 -8.06 -11.10 5.32
CA PRO A 81 -7.49 -12.32 5.90
C PRO A 81 -5.96 -12.32 6.00
N GLY A 82 -5.27 -11.60 5.11
CA GLY A 82 -3.81 -11.53 5.06
C GLY A 82 -3.17 -10.50 5.99
N ALA A 83 -3.97 -9.80 6.81
CA ALA A 83 -3.52 -8.62 7.56
C ALA A 83 -2.29 -8.89 8.46
N ALA A 84 -2.26 -10.02 9.17
CA ALA A 84 -1.16 -10.32 10.09
C ALA A 84 0.21 -10.41 9.38
N GLN A 85 0.24 -11.04 8.20
CA GLN A 85 1.46 -11.15 7.39
C GLN A 85 1.83 -9.78 6.80
N HIS A 86 0.85 -9.06 6.23
CA HIS A 86 1.06 -7.75 5.61
C HIS A 86 1.65 -6.75 6.62
N CYS A 87 1.07 -6.62 7.82
CA CYS A 87 1.60 -5.77 8.88
C CYS A 87 3.01 -6.19 9.34
N ALA A 88 3.35 -7.49 9.27
CA ALA A 88 4.69 -7.96 9.60
C ALA A 88 5.73 -7.52 8.56
N GLU A 89 5.35 -7.47 7.28
CA GLU A 89 6.17 -6.90 6.21
C GLU A 89 6.35 -5.39 6.39
N HIS A 90 5.28 -4.64 6.71
CA HIS A 90 5.37 -3.21 7.04
C HIS A 90 6.37 -2.93 8.16
N ARG A 91 6.28 -3.66 9.28
CA ARG A 91 7.22 -3.49 10.40
C ARG A 91 8.67 -3.72 9.98
N ARG A 92 8.95 -4.72 9.13
CA ARG A 92 10.30 -4.96 8.61
C ARG A 92 10.77 -3.82 7.73
N LEU A 93 9.94 -3.36 6.80
CA LEU A 93 10.27 -2.24 5.90
C LEU A 93 10.50 -0.94 6.69
N CYS A 94 9.70 -0.65 7.71
CA CYS A 94 9.92 0.48 8.62
C CYS A 94 11.25 0.37 9.37
N CYS A 95 11.62 -0.81 9.86
CA CYS A 95 12.94 -1.00 10.48
C CYS A 95 14.09 -0.78 9.50
N GLU A 96 13.95 -1.20 8.24
CA GLU A 96 14.96 -0.96 7.20
C GLU A 96 15.08 0.52 6.85
N LEU A 97 13.95 1.23 6.76
CA LEU A 97 13.89 2.68 6.59
C LEU A 97 14.60 3.42 7.72
N ASP A 98 14.36 3.02 8.98
CA ASP A 98 14.99 3.63 10.16
C ASP A 98 16.49 3.35 10.21
N HIS A 99 16.89 2.12 9.89
CA HIS A 99 18.29 1.76 9.78
C HIS A 99 19.00 2.62 8.74
N LEU A 100 18.38 2.82 7.58
CA LEU A 100 18.96 3.62 6.50
C LEU A 100 19.15 5.09 6.88
N LEU A 101 18.23 5.68 7.65
CA LEU A 101 18.36 7.04 8.17
C LEU A 101 19.53 7.21 9.16
N ALA A 102 19.95 6.14 9.82
CA ALA A 102 21.05 6.14 10.78
C ALA A 102 22.44 5.87 10.16
N LEU A 103 22.50 5.42 8.90
CA LEU A 103 23.75 5.14 8.21
C LEU A 103 24.45 6.42 7.73
N ASP A 104 25.79 6.36 7.68
CA ASP A 104 26.58 7.37 6.98
C ASP A 104 26.27 7.31 5.48
N ARG A 105 25.76 8.42 4.94
CA ARG A 105 25.33 8.56 3.55
C ARG A 105 26.48 8.38 2.54
N SER A 106 27.72 8.58 2.96
CA SER A 106 28.89 8.39 2.10
C SER A 106 29.39 6.94 2.06
N SER A 107 28.83 6.06 2.89
CA SER A 107 29.30 4.67 3.00
C SER A 107 28.73 3.75 1.92
N ASP A 108 29.52 2.75 1.51
CA ASP A 108 29.04 1.66 0.65
C ASP A 108 27.85 0.91 1.27
N ALA A 109 27.82 0.83 2.61
CA ALA A 109 26.72 0.23 3.35
C ALA A 109 25.40 0.99 3.14
N PHE A 110 25.44 2.32 3.05
CA PHE A 110 24.27 3.13 2.72
C PHE A 110 23.80 2.83 1.30
N ALA A 111 24.68 2.90 0.31
CA ALA A 111 24.31 2.63 -1.09
C ALA A 111 23.71 1.23 -1.30
N ALA A 112 24.32 0.21 -0.69
CA ALA A 112 23.79 -1.16 -0.72
C ALA A 112 22.43 -1.27 -0.01
N SER A 113 22.23 -0.54 1.09
CA SER A 113 20.97 -0.54 1.83
C SER A 113 19.85 0.18 1.09
N VAL A 114 20.13 1.31 0.43
CA VAL A 114 19.18 1.97 -0.48
C VAL A 114 18.73 1.01 -1.57
N THR A 115 19.68 0.32 -2.22
CA THR A 115 19.39 -0.62 -3.32
C THR A 115 18.46 -1.75 -2.87
N ARG A 116 18.76 -2.38 -1.74
CA ARG A 116 17.92 -3.44 -1.16
C ARG A 116 16.53 -2.93 -0.79
N LEU A 117 16.46 -1.78 -0.12
CA LEU A 117 15.20 -1.19 0.31
C LEU A 117 14.30 -0.81 -0.88
N VAL A 118 14.88 -0.20 -1.92
CA VAL A 118 14.17 0.11 -3.18
C VAL A 118 13.58 -1.16 -3.78
N SER A 119 14.36 -2.24 -3.83
CA SER A 119 13.86 -3.53 -4.33
C SER A 119 12.76 -4.11 -3.43
N ALA A 120 12.89 -4.02 -2.11
CA ALA A 120 11.94 -4.53 -1.15
C ALA A 120 10.59 -3.79 -1.21
N LEU A 121 10.61 -2.45 -1.27
CA LEU A 121 9.41 -1.63 -1.39
C LEU A 121 8.68 -1.88 -2.73
N ARG A 122 9.41 -2.02 -3.83
CA ARG A 122 8.79 -2.37 -5.13
C ARG A 122 8.10 -3.73 -5.06
N SER A 123 8.81 -4.73 -4.53
CA SER A 123 8.25 -6.08 -4.39
C SER A 123 7.01 -6.10 -3.51
N HIS A 124 6.99 -5.29 -2.45
CA HIS A 124 5.84 -5.13 -1.56
C HIS A 124 4.62 -4.58 -2.32
N VAL A 125 4.76 -3.48 -3.05
CA VAL A 125 3.68 -2.89 -3.87
C VAL A 125 3.19 -3.86 -4.94
N ASP A 126 4.12 -4.49 -5.66
CA ASP A 126 3.80 -5.36 -6.81
C ASP A 126 3.11 -6.67 -6.38
N HIS A 127 3.28 -7.10 -5.13
CA HIS A 127 2.81 -8.41 -4.68
C HIS A 127 1.90 -8.36 -3.46
N THR A 128 2.34 -7.72 -2.38
CA THR A 128 1.60 -7.71 -1.11
C THR A 128 0.41 -6.77 -1.20
N ASP A 129 0.62 -5.55 -1.69
CA ASP A 129 -0.45 -4.56 -1.77
C ASP A 129 -1.42 -4.87 -2.89
N ALA A 130 -0.93 -5.45 -3.99
CA ALA A 130 -1.78 -5.97 -5.07
C ALA A 130 -2.81 -7.01 -4.57
N ARG A 131 -2.45 -7.85 -3.57
CA ARG A 131 -3.39 -8.80 -2.95
C ARG A 131 -4.45 -8.08 -2.12
N LEU A 132 -4.08 -7.03 -1.38
CA LEU A 132 -5.03 -6.19 -0.64
C LEU A 132 -5.99 -5.48 -1.61
N LEU A 133 -5.48 -4.87 -2.67
CA LEU A 133 -6.29 -4.22 -3.71
C LEU A 133 -7.25 -5.20 -4.39
N GLY A 134 -6.80 -6.42 -4.69
CA GLY A 134 -7.65 -7.49 -5.22
C GLY A 134 -8.83 -7.79 -4.29
N PHE A 135 -8.54 -7.95 -2.99
CA PHE A 135 -9.57 -8.15 -1.97
C PHE A 135 -10.55 -6.98 -1.87
N LEU A 136 -10.05 -5.74 -1.85
CA LEU A 136 -10.88 -4.54 -1.74
C LEU A 136 -11.76 -4.33 -2.99
N ARG A 137 -11.26 -4.65 -4.17
CA ARG A 137 -12.02 -4.59 -5.44
C ARG A 137 -13.03 -5.74 -5.58
N GLY A 138 -12.96 -6.76 -4.71
CA GLY A 138 -13.82 -7.94 -4.78
C GLY A 138 -13.47 -8.89 -5.91
N VAL A 139 -12.22 -8.88 -6.39
CA VAL A 139 -11.70 -9.83 -7.38
C VAL A 139 -11.02 -10.99 -6.64
N ALA A 140 -11.52 -12.21 -6.83
CA ALA A 140 -10.90 -13.40 -6.28
C ALA A 140 -9.54 -13.65 -6.97
N GLY A 141 -8.44 -13.47 -6.23
CA GLY A 141 -7.08 -13.64 -6.77
C GLY A 141 -6.68 -12.52 -7.73
N GLY A 142 -6.16 -11.42 -7.17
CA GLY A 142 -5.82 -10.22 -7.93
C GLY A 142 -4.92 -10.50 -9.13
N ALA A 143 -5.36 -10.09 -10.32
CA ALA A 143 -4.44 -9.89 -11.43
C ALA A 143 -3.45 -8.80 -11.04
N PRO A 144 -2.15 -8.93 -11.39
CA PRO A 144 -1.17 -7.89 -11.11
C PRO A 144 -1.66 -6.56 -11.68
N LEU A 145 -1.42 -5.48 -10.95
CA LEU A 145 -1.60 -4.14 -11.48
C LEU A 145 -0.87 -4.11 -12.84
N GLN A 146 -1.50 -3.59 -13.89
CA GLN A 146 -0.73 -3.13 -15.04
C GLN A 146 0.12 -1.97 -14.54
N THR A 147 1.25 -2.31 -13.94
CA THR A 147 2.34 -1.41 -13.71
C THR A 147 2.73 -0.93 -15.10
N VAL A 148 2.43 0.34 -15.39
CA VAL A 148 3.09 1.09 -16.45
C VAL A 148 4.57 1.13 -16.05
N ILE A 149 5.28 0.06 -16.40
CA ILE A 149 6.74 -0.06 -16.33
C ILE A 149 7.19 0.07 -17.77
N ASP A 150 7.39 1.33 -18.17
CA ASP A 150 8.46 1.71 -19.07
C ASP A 150 9.42 2.59 -18.26
#